data_AF-A0A380ECZ9-F1
#
_entry.id   AF-A0A380ECZ9-F1
#
_cell.length_a   1.000
_cell.length_b   1.000
_cell.length_c   1.000
_cell.angle_alpha   90.00
_cell.angle_beta   90.00
_cell.angle_gamma   90.00
#
_symmetry.space_group_name_H-M   'P 1'
#
loop_
_entity.id
_entity.type
_entity.pdbx_description
1 polymer ?
#
loop_
_entity_poly.entity_id
_entity_poly.type
_entity_poly.pdbx_seq_one_letter_code
_entity_poly.pdbx_strand_id
1 'polypeptide(L)'
;MIPVHPWQFEHVIQVDLAEERLNGTVLWLGESDELYHPQQSIRTMSPIDTTKYYLKVPISITNTSTKRVLAPHTIENAAQITDWLKQIQQQDMYLKDELKTVFLGEVLGQSYLNTQLSPYKQTQVYGALGVIWRENIYHMLIDEEDAIPFNALYASDKDGVPFIENWIKQYGSEAWTKQFLAVAIRPMIHMLYYHGIAFESHAQNMMLIHENGWPTRIALKDFHDGVRFKREHLSEAASHLTLKPMPEAHKKVNSNSFIETDDERLVRDFLHDAFFFINIAEIILFIEKQYGIDEELQWQWVKGIIEAYQEAFPELNNYQHFDLFEPTIQVEKLTTRRLLSDSELRIHHVTNPLGVGGINDATTISET
;
A
#
# COMPACT_ATOMS: atom_id res chain seq x y z
N MET A 1 -12.21 23.06 -8.55
CA MET A 1 -13.40 22.24 -8.79
C MET A 1 -13.09 20.86 -8.24
N ILE A 2 -13.93 20.32 -7.35
CA ILE A 2 -13.68 19.02 -6.70
C ILE A 2 -14.73 18.04 -7.22
N PRO A 3 -14.37 16.94 -7.91
CA PRO A 3 -15.30 15.87 -8.22
C PRO A 3 -15.71 15.18 -6.91
N VAL A 4 -16.98 14.80 -6.81
CA VAL A 4 -17.55 14.19 -5.61
C VAL A 4 -18.27 12.91 -6.02
N HIS A 5 -18.06 11.82 -5.27
CA HIS A 5 -18.81 10.60 -5.46
C HIS A 5 -20.33 10.88 -5.32
N PRO A 6 -21.22 10.40 -6.21
CA PRO A 6 -22.66 10.71 -6.13
C PRO A 6 -23.29 10.39 -4.78
N TRP A 7 -23.01 9.19 -4.23
CA TRP A 7 -23.44 8.81 -2.88
C TRP A 7 -22.96 9.80 -1.80
N GLN A 8 -21.70 10.25 -1.86
CA GLN A 8 -21.13 11.21 -0.91
C GLN A 8 -21.83 12.57 -1.04
N PHE A 9 -22.14 12.98 -2.27
CA PHE A 9 -22.87 14.21 -2.52
C PHE A 9 -24.25 14.17 -1.86
N GLU A 10 -25.06 13.16 -2.19
CA GLU A 10 -26.43 13.01 -1.73
C GLU A 10 -26.55 12.87 -0.21
N HIS A 11 -25.67 12.07 0.42
CA HIS A 11 -25.83 11.67 1.83
C HIS A 11 -25.02 12.53 2.79
N VAL A 12 -23.95 13.17 2.33
CA VAL A 12 -23.03 13.92 3.19
C VAL A 12 -22.95 15.37 2.77
N ILE A 13 -22.57 15.68 1.53
CA ILE A 13 -22.35 17.08 1.12
C ILE A 13 -23.66 17.88 1.15
N GLN A 14 -24.78 17.29 0.72
CA GLN A 14 -26.06 17.99 0.74
C GLN A 14 -26.56 18.32 2.14
N VAL A 15 -26.24 17.49 3.13
CA VAL A 15 -26.72 17.59 4.51
C VAL A 15 -25.72 18.36 5.37
N ASP A 16 -24.48 17.88 5.41
CA ASP A 16 -23.43 18.38 6.29
C ASP A 16 -22.78 19.66 5.76
N LEU A 17 -22.92 20.02 4.48
CA LEU A 17 -22.46 21.31 3.94
C LEU A 17 -23.63 22.18 3.44
N ALA A 18 -24.83 22.01 3.99
CA ALA A 18 -26.03 22.74 3.57
C ALA A 18 -25.88 24.27 3.73
N GLU A 19 -25.30 24.74 4.84
CA GLU A 19 -25.10 26.17 5.10
C GLU A 19 -24.09 26.78 4.10
N GLU A 20 -22.99 26.07 3.86
CA GLU A 20 -21.95 26.43 2.91
C GLU A 20 -22.48 26.43 1.47
N ARG A 21 -23.48 25.60 1.17
CA ARG A 21 -24.19 25.64 -0.11
C ARG A 21 -25.13 26.84 -0.23
N LEU A 22 -25.89 27.13 0.83
CA LEU A 22 -26.84 28.26 0.85
C LEU A 22 -26.15 29.62 0.79
N ASN A 23 -24.95 29.74 1.39
CA ASN A 23 -24.19 30.99 1.41
C ASN A 23 -23.22 31.15 0.21
N GLY A 24 -23.17 30.18 -0.70
CA GLY A 24 -22.36 30.22 -1.91
C GLY A 24 -20.89 29.84 -1.73
N THR A 25 -20.46 29.38 -0.55
CA THR A 25 -19.10 28.86 -0.33
C THR A 25 -18.86 27.55 -1.10
N VAL A 26 -19.90 26.71 -1.22
CA VAL A 26 -19.88 25.45 -1.99
C VAL A 26 -20.96 25.51 -3.07
N LEU A 27 -20.55 25.49 -4.33
CA LEU A 27 -21.46 25.54 -5.47
C LEU A 27 -21.51 24.19 -6.19
N TRP A 28 -22.71 23.71 -6.47
CA TRP A 28 -22.92 22.55 -7.34
C TRP A 28 -22.84 22.99 -8.80
N LEU A 29 -21.94 22.38 -9.57
CA LEU A 29 -21.68 22.74 -10.97
C LEU A 29 -22.39 21.82 -11.99
N GLY A 30 -22.78 20.61 -11.59
CA GLY A 30 -23.38 19.61 -12.47
C GLY A 30 -22.76 18.22 -12.25
N GLU A 31 -23.07 17.32 -13.18
CA GLU A 31 -22.49 15.99 -13.29
C GLU A 31 -21.38 15.99 -14.35
N SER A 32 -20.44 15.05 -14.22
CA SER A 32 -19.37 14.87 -15.21
C SER A 32 -19.90 14.09 -16.41
N ASP A 33 -19.50 14.47 -17.62
CA ASP A 33 -19.72 13.66 -18.84
C ASP A 33 -18.80 12.42 -18.87
N GLU A 34 -17.75 12.41 -18.05
CA GLU A 34 -16.83 11.28 -17.92
C GLU A 34 -17.44 10.17 -17.08
N LEU A 35 -17.36 8.95 -17.60
CA LEU A 35 -17.86 7.75 -16.94
C LEU A 35 -16.75 7.03 -16.20
N TYR A 36 -17.08 6.50 -15.02
CA TYR A 36 -16.16 5.82 -14.14
C TYR A 36 -16.72 4.51 -13.57
N HIS A 37 -15.84 3.55 -13.33
CA HIS A 37 -16.11 2.31 -12.59
C HIS A 37 -15.41 2.30 -11.23
N PRO A 38 -16.09 1.92 -10.13
CA PRO A 38 -15.43 1.80 -8.84
C PRO A 38 -14.44 0.62 -8.84
N GLN A 39 -13.25 0.82 -8.30
CA GLN A 39 -12.29 -0.26 -8.02
C GLN A 39 -12.64 -1.00 -6.73
N GLN A 40 -11.83 -1.99 -6.34
CA GLN A 40 -11.99 -2.76 -5.09
C GLN A 40 -12.03 -1.88 -3.83
N SER A 41 -11.39 -0.71 -3.84
CA SER A 41 -11.46 0.25 -2.73
C SER A 41 -12.81 0.96 -2.62
N ILE A 42 -13.71 0.78 -3.59
CA ILE A 42 -15.00 1.45 -3.82
C ILE A 42 -14.85 2.93 -4.16
N ARG A 43 -13.89 3.61 -3.52
CA ARG A 43 -13.70 5.05 -3.55
C ARG A 43 -12.64 5.53 -4.55
N THR A 44 -11.96 4.60 -5.21
CA THR A 44 -11.10 4.90 -6.36
C THR A 44 -11.89 4.60 -7.62
N MET A 45 -12.09 5.61 -8.44
CA MET A 45 -12.88 5.57 -9.66
C MET A 45 -11.97 5.44 -10.87
N SER A 46 -12.16 4.38 -11.64
CA SER A 46 -11.46 4.11 -12.91
C SER A 46 -12.19 4.76 -14.06
N PRO A 47 -11.57 5.69 -14.81
CA PRO A 47 -12.21 6.23 -16.00
C PRO A 47 -12.36 5.13 -17.05
N ILE A 48 -13.45 5.18 -17.83
CA ILE A 48 -13.60 4.32 -19.02
C ILE A 48 -12.50 4.65 -20.05
N ASP A 49 -12.18 5.93 -20.20
CA ASP A 49 -11.05 6.40 -20.99
C ASP A 49 -9.74 6.19 -20.21
N THR A 50 -8.98 5.18 -20.60
CA THR A 50 -7.76 4.76 -19.92
C THR A 50 -6.61 5.76 -20.04
N THR A 51 -6.74 6.80 -20.88
CA THR A 51 -5.77 7.92 -20.96
C THR A 51 -5.91 8.91 -19.79
N LYS A 52 -6.96 8.77 -18.98
CA LYS A 52 -7.26 9.65 -17.84
C LYS A 52 -6.81 9.05 -16.52
N TYR A 53 -6.61 9.93 -15.55
CA TYR A 53 -6.23 9.59 -14.19
C TYR A 53 -7.36 8.90 -13.43
N TYR A 54 -7.00 8.02 -12.50
CA TYR A 54 -7.90 7.54 -11.47
C TYR A 54 -8.29 8.67 -10.52
N LEU A 55 -9.56 8.69 -10.08
CA LEU A 55 -10.02 9.61 -9.05
C LEU A 55 -10.23 8.88 -7.74
N LYS A 56 -9.43 9.18 -6.72
CA LYS A 56 -9.70 8.75 -5.35
C LYS A 56 -10.48 9.83 -4.63
N VAL A 57 -11.71 9.53 -4.24
CA VAL A 57 -12.64 10.49 -3.62
C VAL A 57 -13.10 9.98 -2.24
N PRO A 58 -13.52 10.85 -1.31
CA PRO A 58 -14.13 10.42 -0.06
C PRO A 58 -15.46 9.71 -0.29
N ILE A 59 -15.71 8.69 0.52
CA ILE A 59 -17.04 8.11 0.71
C ILE A 59 -17.20 7.79 2.20
N SER A 60 -18.11 8.46 2.89
CA SER A 60 -18.28 8.36 4.35
C SER A 60 -18.98 7.07 4.81
N ILE A 61 -18.73 5.95 4.13
CA ILE A 61 -19.08 4.60 4.59
C ILE A 61 -17.99 4.04 5.49
N THR A 62 -18.36 3.10 6.34
CA THR A 62 -17.41 2.28 7.10
C THR A 62 -17.18 0.99 6.35
N ASN A 63 -15.93 0.72 5.98
CA ASN A 63 -15.54 -0.57 5.41
C ASN A 63 -14.32 -1.11 6.16
N THR A 64 -14.36 -2.38 6.57
CA THR A 64 -13.38 -3.03 7.46
C THR A 64 -13.05 -2.23 8.73
N SER A 65 -14.07 -1.65 9.36
CA SER A 65 -14.00 -0.84 10.59
C SER A 65 -13.42 0.57 10.49
N THR A 66 -13.05 1.04 9.30
CA THR A 66 -12.53 2.40 9.09
C THR A 66 -13.44 3.21 8.16
N LYS A 67 -13.67 4.48 8.51
CA LYS A 67 -14.37 5.42 7.62
C LYS A 67 -13.53 5.69 6.38
N ARG A 68 -14.15 5.69 5.21
CA ARG A 68 -13.45 5.89 3.92
C ARG A 68 -13.37 7.35 3.48
N VAL A 69 -13.07 8.23 4.44
CA VAL A 69 -12.74 9.66 4.25
C VAL A 69 -11.30 9.85 3.78
N LEU A 70 -10.98 11.03 3.23
CA LEU A 70 -9.60 11.42 2.87
C LEU A 70 -9.16 12.59 3.73
N ALA A 71 -8.24 12.36 4.67
CA ALA A 71 -7.80 13.40 5.57
C ALA A 71 -7.09 14.54 4.79
N PRO A 72 -7.42 15.82 5.03
CA PRO A 72 -6.83 16.94 4.28
C PRO A 72 -5.29 16.96 4.29
N HIS A 73 -4.67 16.60 5.41
CA HIS A 73 -3.21 16.58 5.54
C HIS A 73 -2.55 15.48 4.69
N THR A 74 -3.20 14.33 4.50
CA THR A 74 -2.69 13.28 3.62
C THR A 74 -2.87 13.64 2.15
N ILE A 75 -4.00 14.28 1.79
CA ILE A 75 -4.21 14.83 0.43
C ILE A 75 -3.10 15.84 0.06
N GLU A 76 -2.75 16.73 0.99
CA GLU A 76 -1.73 17.77 0.77
C GLU A 76 -0.31 17.19 0.62
N ASN A 77 -0.04 16.05 1.26
CA ASN A 77 1.24 15.35 1.17
C ASN A 77 1.33 14.41 -0.04
N ALA A 78 0.21 14.00 -0.65
CA ALA A 78 0.15 12.96 -1.68
C ALA A 78 1.09 13.19 -2.88
N ALA A 79 1.04 14.39 -3.47
CA ALA A 79 1.88 14.75 -4.60
C ALA A 79 3.36 14.88 -4.19
N GLN A 80 3.63 15.45 -3.03
CA GLN A 80 5.00 15.62 -2.51
C GLN A 80 5.68 14.26 -2.27
N ILE A 81 4.96 13.30 -1.70
CA ILE A 81 5.47 11.93 -1.50
C ILE A 81 5.71 11.26 -2.85
N THR A 82 4.78 11.43 -3.81
CA THR A 82 4.92 10.86 -5.15
C THR A 82 6.16 11.41 -5.87
N ASP A 83 6.34 12.74 -5.87
CA ASP A 83 7.48 13.40 -6.51
C ASP A 83 8.80 12.94 -5.87
N TRP A 84 8.82 12.81 -4.54
CA TRP A 84 9.97 12.29 -3.80
C TRP A 84 10.33 10.85 -4.19
N LEU A 85 9.35 9.94 -4.26
CA LEU A 85 9.59 8.55 -4.70
C LEU A 85 10.07 8.48 -6.15
N LYS A 86 9.51 9.30 -7.04
CA LYS A 86 9.94 9.37 -8.44
C LYS A 86 11.33 9.98 -8.58
N GLN A 87 11.70 10.94 -7.75
CA GLN A 87 13.05 11.49 -7.71
C GLN A 87 14.07 10.45 -7.26
N ILE A 88 13.75 9.68 -6.21
CA ILE A 88 14.57 8.53 -5.78
C ILE A 88 14.78 7.57 -6.95
N GLN A 89 13.70 7.17 -7.63
CA GLN A 89 13.79 6.29 -8.80
C GLN A 89 14.64 6.87 -9.93
N GLN A 90 14.57 8.17 -10.21
CA GLN A 90 15.37 8.77 -11.27
C GLN A 90 16.87 8.73 -10.97
N GLN A 91 17.26 8.70 -9.69
CA GLN A 91 18.64 8.69 -9.24
C GLN A 91 19.20 7.28 -9.00
N ASP A 92 18.32 6.28 -8.83
CA ASP A 92 18.69 4.88 -8.62
C ASP A 92 18.53 4.04 -9.90
N MET A 93 19.66 3.66 -10.51
CA MET A 93 19.67 2.84 -11.74
C MET A 93 19.16 1.42 -11.51
N TYR A 94 19.35 0.84 -10.32
CA TYR A 94 18.84 -0.50 -10.02
C TYR A 94 17.31 -0.49 -9.98
N LEU A 95 16.73 0.50 -9.30
CA LEU A 95 15.28 0.68 -9.21
C LEU A 95 14.65 1.02 -10.58
N LYS A 96 15.32 1.85 -11.37
CA LYS A 96 14.83 2.34 -12.66
C LYS A 96 15.00 1.35 -13.81
N ASP A 97 16.19 0.80 -13.97
CA ASP A 97 16.57 0.08 -15.19
C ASP A 97 16.51 -1.44 -15.01
N GLU A 98 16.86 -1.95 -13.81
CA GLU A 98 16.83 -3.39 -13.52
C GLU A 98 15.46 -3.83 -12.99
N LEU A 99 15.01 -3.26 -11.87
CA LEU A 99 13.73 -3.59 -11.25
C LEU A 99 12.54 -2.99 -12.00
N LYS A 100 12.75 -1.84 -12.64
CA LYS A 100 11.73 -1.07 -13.36
C LYS A 100 10.46 -0.82 -12.53
N THR A 101 10.61 -0.69 -11.21
CA THR A 101 9.48 -0.60 -10.27
C THR A 101 8.56 0.57 -10.62
N VAL A 102 7.26 0.35 -10.75
CA VAL A 102 6.32 1.43 -11.07
C VAL A 102 5.78 2.05 -9.78
N PHE A 103 6.04 3.34 -9.55
CA PHE A 103 5.34 4.12 -8.53
C PHE A 103 4.14 4.82 -9.16
N LEU A 104 2.95 4.24 -9.02
CA LEU A 104 1.73 4.77 -9.62
C LEU A 104 1.28 6.02 -8.85
N GLY A 105 1.69 7.18 -9.35
CA GLY A 105 1.77 8.42 -8.60
C GLY A 105 0.44 9.08 -8.30
N GLU A 106 0.32 9.65 -7.11
CA GLU A 106 -0.78 10.51 -6.67
C GLU A 106 -0.41 11.97 -6.95
N VAL A 107 -0.56 12.40 -8.19
CA VAL A 107 0.09 13.59 -8.74
C VAL A 107 -0.62 14.92 -8.42
N LEU A 108 -1.87 14.88 -7.98
CA LEU A 108 -2.62 16.07 -7.58
C LEU A 108 -3.61 15.73 -6.48
N GLY A 109 -3.71 16.59 -5.47
CA GLY A 109 -4.68 16.47 -4.40
C GLY A 109 -5.39 17.81 -4.16
N GLN A 110 -6.70 17.77 -3.93
CA GLN A 110 -7.45 18.94 -3.48
C GLN A 110 -8.40 18.56 -2.36
N SER A 111 -8.39 19.33 -1.27
CA SER A 111 -9.32 19.14 -0.14
C SER A 111 -10.03 20.44 0.17
N TYR A 112 -11.29 20.35 0.58
CA TYR A 112 -11.98 21.45 1.23
C TYR A 112 -11.63 21.46 2.72
N LEU A 113 -11.20 22.62 3.22
CA LEU A 113 -10.97 22.86 4.64
C LEU A 113 -11.42 24.28 4.96
N ASN A 114 -12.32 24.42 5.93
CA ASN A 114 -12.79 25.72 6.40
C ASN A 114 -12.56 25.84 7.91
N THR A 115 -11.53 26.62 8.26
CA THR A 115 -11.09 26.84 9.65
C THR A 115 -11.98 27.82 10.41
N GLN A 116 -12.92 28.49 9.74
CA GLN A 116 -13.88 29.40 10.37
C GLN A 116 -15.12 28.67 10.90
N LEU A 117 -15.30 27.39 10.57
CA LEU A 117 -16.39 26.57 11.09
C LEU A 117 -16.21 26.30 12.59
N SER A 118 -17.30 25.99 13.29
CA SER A 118 -17.21 25.55 14.69
C SER A 118 -16.38 24.25 14.81
N PRO A 119 -15.68 24.00 15.93
CA PRO A 119 -14.87 22.78 16.08
C PRO A 119 -15.64 21.47 15.86
N TYR A 120 -16.92 21.45 16.27
CA TYR A 120 -17.82 20.32 16.00
C TYR A 120 -18.02 20.12 14.50
N LYS A 121 -18.32 21.19 13.77
CA LYS A 121 -18.55 21.14 12.32
C LYS A 121 -17.29 20.77 11.55
N GLN A 122 -16.14 21.31 11.93
CA GLN A 122 -14.84 20.93 11.35
C GLN A 122 -14.59 19.43 11.48
N THR A 123 -14.90 18.84 12.64
CA THR A 123 -14.77 17.39 12.88
C THR A 123 -15.75 16.58 12.03
N GLN A 124 -17.00 17.05 11.92
CA GLN A 124 -18.05 16.38 11.13
C GLN A 124 -17.67 16.27 9.64
N VAL A 125 -17.16 17.34 9.04
CA VAL A 125 -16.83 17.40 7.61
C VAL A 125 -15.37 17.07 7.30
N TYR A 126 -14.59 16.67 8.31
CA TYR A 126 -13.16 16.40 8.16
C TYR A 126 -12.92 15.26 7.16
N GLY A 127 -12.30 15.61 6.03
CA GLY A 127 -12.00 14.67 4.96
C GLY A 127 -13.21 14.15 4.19
N ALA A 128 -14.38 14.80 4.34
CA ALA A 128 -15.61 14.45 3.63
C ALA A 128 -15.67 15.03 2.20
N LEU A 129 -14.88 16.06 1.89
CA LEU A 129 -14.83 16.71 0.58
C LEU A 129 -13.38 16.92 0.13
N GLY A 130 -12.97 16.15 -0.86
CA GLY A 130 -11.63 16.19 -1.43
C GLY A 130 -11.49 15.18 -2.57
N VAL A 131 -10.29 15.10 -3.12
CA VAL A 131 -9.96 14.25 -4.27
C VAL A 131 -8.44 14.10 -4.36
N ILE A 132 -7.99 12.93 -4.80
CA ILE A 132 -6.62 12.69 -5.27
C ILE A 132 -6.71 12.14 -6.69
N TRP A 133 -5.97 12.72 -7.62
CA TRP A 133 -5.74 12.16 -8.95
C TRP A 133 -4.52 11.25 -8.91
N ARG A 134 -4.69 10.02 -9.37
CA ARG A 134 -3.63 9.02 -9.47
C ARG A 134 -3.42 8.63 -10.92
N GLU A 135 -2.16 8.49 -11.32
CA GLU A 135 -1.79 8.00 -12.63
C GLU A 135 -2.47 6.68 -12.97
N ASN A 136 -2.75 6.49 -14.26
CA ASN A 136 -3.35 5.26 -14.74
C ASN A 136 -2.26 4.21 -15.02
N ILE A 137 -2.51 2.95 -14.67
CA ILE A 137 -1.56 1.86 -14.91
C ILE A 137 -1.27 1.71 -16.41
N TYR A 138 -2.27 1.97 -17.27
CA TYR A 138 -2.11 1.93 -18.73
C TYR A 138 -1.12 2.96 -19.28
N HIS A 139 -0.71 3.97 -18.49
CA HIS A 139 0.35 4.91 -18.88
C HIS A 139 1.76 4.34 -18.63
N MET A 140 1.85 3.24 -17.89
CA MET A 140 3.10 2.63 -17.41
C MET A 140 3.39 1.28 -18.06
N LEU A 141 2.41 0.71 -18.76
CA LEU A 141 2.55 -0.51 -19.53
C LEU A 141 3.23 -0.20 -20.86
N ILE A 142 4.15 -1.07 -21.27
CA ILE A 142 4.62 -1.12 -22.65
C ILE A 142 3.82 -2.15 -23.45
N ASP A 143 4.07 -2.19 -24.76
CA ASP A 143 3.49 -3.20 -25.63
C ASP A 143 3.67 -4.61 -25.01
N GLU A 144 2.60 -5.42 -25.08
CA GLU A 144 2.52 -6.82 -24.66
C GLU A 144 2.48 -7.08 -23.15
N GLU A 145 2.54 -6.02 -22.34
CA GLU A 145 2.29 -6.09 -20.90
C GLU A 145 0.82 -5.93 -20.55
N ASP A 146 0.43 -6.61 -19.47
CA ASP A 146 -0.84 -6.38 -18.77
C ASP A 146 -0.57 -6.32 -17.26
N ALA A 147 -1.54 -5.86 -16.49
CA ALA A 147 -1.43 -5.73 -15.04
C ALA A 147 -2.65 -6.27 -14.30
N ILE A 148 -2.38 -7.04 -13.25
CA ILE A 148 -3.42 -7.55 -12.34
C ILE A 148 -3.15 -7.07 -10.91
N PRO A 149 -4.18 -6.86 -10.08
CA PRO A 149 -3.96 -6.61 -8.66
C PRO A 149 -3.39 -7.87 -7.99
N PHE A 150 -2.50 -7.70 -7.00
CA PHE A 150 -1.82 -8.83 -6.35
C PHE A 150 -2.80 -9.83 -5.74
N ASN A 151 -3.95 -9.38 -5.23
CA ASN A 151 -4.95 -10.26 -4.65
C ASN A 151 -5.65 -11.19 -5.65
N ALA A 152 -5.51 -10.95 -6.95
CA ALA A 152 -5.99 -11.89 -7.97
C ALA A 152 -5.13 -13.16 -8.02
N LEU A 153 -3.86 -13.12 -7.57
CA LEU A 153 -2.92 -14.25 -7.67
C LEU A 153 -3.34 -15.47 -6.83
N TYR A 154 -4.05 -15.22 -5.74
CA TYR A 154 -4.60 -16.24 -4.84
C TYR A 154 -6.14 -16.29 -4.90
N ALA A 155 -6.72 -15.80 -6.00
CA ALA A 155 -8.15 -15.92 -6.28
C ALA A 155 -8.46 -17.22 -7.03
N SER A 156 -9.68 -17.71 -6.85
CA SER A 156 -10.24 -18.80 -7.63
C SER A 156 -11.63 -18.42 -8.11
N ASP A 157 -12.05 -18.96 -9.25
CA ASP A 157 -13.42 -18.79 -9.72
C ASP A 157 -14.42 -19.61 -8.88
N LYS A 158 -15.70 -19.53 -9.25
CA LYS A 158 -16.80 -20.24 -8.57
C LYS A 158 -16.66 -21.77 -8.58
N ASP A 159 -15.92 -22.32 -9.53
CA ASP A 159 -15.71 -23.74 -9.72
C ASP A 159 -14.38 -24.19 -9.05
N GLY A 160 -13.68 -23.25 -8.41
CA GLY A 160 -12.44 -23.49 -7.68
C GLY A 160 -11.18 -23.45 -8.55
N VAL A 161 -11.29 -23.03 -9.82
CA VAL A 161 -10.13 -22.93 -10.71
C VAL A 161 -9.32 -21.68 -10.35
N PRO A 162 -8.02 -21.81 -10.04
CA PRO A 162 -7.15 -20.68 -9.77
C PRO A 162 -7.12 -19.68 -10.94
N PHE A 163 -7.09 -18.37 -10.63
CA PHE A 163 -6.96 -17.34 -11.66
C PHE A 163 -5.68 -17.53 -12.50
N ILE A 164 -4.58 -17.92 -11.85
CA ILE A 164 -3.27 -18.12 -12.47
C ILE A 164 -3.08 -19.50 -13.12
N GLU A 165 -4.12 -20.35 -13.17
CA GLU A 165 -4.04 -21.73 -13.63
C GLU A 165 -3.41 -21.86 -15.04
N ASN A 166 -3.79 -20.99 -15.97
CA ASN A 166 -3.25 -21.02 -17.33
C ASN A 166 -1.76 -20.64 -17.39
N TRP A 167 -1.33 -19.71 -16.53
CA TRP A 167 0.08 -19.31 -16.44
C TRP A 167 0.91 -20.45 -15.86
N ILE A 168 0.39 -21.10 -14.83
CA ILE A 168 1.05 -22.26 -14.21
C ILE A 168 1.16 -23.43 -15.19
N LYS A 169 0.12 -23.72 -15.99
CA LYS A 169 0.18 -24.72 -17.08
C LYS A 169 1.23 -24.39 -18.14
N GLN A 170 1.40 -23.11 -18.47
CA GLN A 170 2.31 -22.66 -19.51
C GLN A 170 3.76 -22.65 -19.05
N TYR A 171 4.04 -22.13 -17.85
CA TYR A 171 5.39 -21.86 -17.37
C TYR A 171 5.90 -22.87 -16.33
N GLY A 172 5.01 -23.69 -15.77
CA GLY A 172 5.31 -24.57 -14.63
C GLY A 172 5.23 -23.84 -13.30
N SER A 173 4.66 -24.50 -12.28
CA SER A 173 4.40 -23.89 -10.97
C SER A 173 5.67 -23.39 -10.28
N GLU A 174 6.72 -24.22 -10.23
CA GLU A 174 7.97 -23.85 -9.56
C GLU A 174 8.67 -22.67 -10.24
N ALA A 175 8.81 -22.70 -11.56
CA ALA A 175 9.51 -21.64 -12.29
C ALA A 175 8.75 -20.31 -12.20
N TRP A 176 7.43 -20.35 -12.35
CA TRP A 176 6.58 -19.17 -12.21
C TRP A 176 6.63 -18.60 -10.78
N THR A 177 6.52 -19.44 -9.74
CA THR A 177 6.57 -18.99 -8.35
C THR A 177 7.93 -18.38 -8.00
N LYS A 178 9.05 -18.99 -8.40
CA LYS A 178 10.39 -18.41 -8.18
C LYS A 178 10.54 -17.04 -8.84
N GLN A 179 10.07 -16.90 -10.08
CA GLN A 179 10.09 -15.62 -10.79
C GLN A 179 9.21 -14.58 -10.09
N PHE A 180 7.98 -14.95 -9.73
CA PHE A 180 7.06 -14.07 -9.04
C PHE A 180 7.67 -13.54 -7.74
N LEU A 181 8.20 -14.44 -6.90
CA LEU A 181 8.84 -14.07 -5.63
C LEU A 181 10.01 -13.11 -5.87
N ALA A 182 10.89 -13.40 -6.84
CA ALA A 182 12.01 -12.51 -7.16
C ALA A 182 11.55 -11.11 -7.60
N VAL A 183 10.54 -11.04 -8.48
CA VAL A 183 9.97 -9.77 -8.99
C VAL A 183 9.26 -8.98 -7.88
N ALA A 184 8.56 -9.66 -6.98
CA ALA A 184 7.83 -9.02 -5.89
C ALA A 184 8.74 -8.52 -4.76
N ILE A 185 9.74 -9.32 -4.37
CA ILE A 185 10.52 -9.07 -3.15
C ILE A 185 11.64 -8.06 -3.37
N ARG A 186 12.38 -8.14 -4.49
CA ARG A 186 13.57 -7.31 -4.71
C ARG A 186 13.30 -5.80 -4.59
N PRO A 187 12.22 -5.24 -5.18
CA PRO A 187 11.91 -3.82 -4.99
C PRO A 187 11.64 -3.45 -3.53
N MET A 188 11.01 -4.35 -2.77
CA MET A 188 10.63 -4.06 -1.37
C MET A 188 11.84 -4.02 -0.46
N ILE A 189 12.73 -5.00 -0.58
CA ILE A 189 13.96 -5.02 0.21
C ILE A 189 14.96 -3.97 -0.25
N HIS A 190 14.97 -3.60 -1.54
CA HIS A 190 15.81 -2.53 -2.03
C HIS A 190 15.38 -1.17 -1.46
N MET A 191 14.08 -0.88 -1.46
CA MET A 191 13.56 0.36 -0.86
C MET A 191 13.79 0.40 0.66
N LEU A 192 13.68 -0.74 1.35
CA LEU A 192 13.99 -0.82 2.78
C LEU A 192 15.48 -0.66 3.08
N TYR A 193 16.34 -1.49 2.47
CA TYR A 193 17.75 -1.51 2.79
C TYR A 193 18.53 -0.36 2.15
N TYR A 194 18.30 -0.06 0.88
CA TYR A 194 19.04 1.00 0.22
C TYR A 194 18.52 2.38 0.65
N HIS A 195 17.20 2.57 0.63
CA HIS A 195 16.59 3.88 0.86
C HIS A 195 16.02 4.12 2.26
N GLY A 196 15.91 3.10 3.12
CA GLY A 196 15.35 3.25 4.47
C GLY A 196 13.84 3.45 4.49
N ILE A 197 13.14 3.01 3.44
CA ILE A 197 11.71 3.27 3.21
C ILE A 197 10.94 1.94 3.16
N ALA A 198 9.91 1.82 3.99
CA ALA A 198 8.93 0.75 3.93
C ALA A 198 7.60 1.25 3.36
N PHE A 199 6.88 0.37 2.66
CA PHE A 199 5.56 0.65 2.10
C PHE A 199 4.48 -0.19 2.77
N GLU A 200 3.26 0.34 2.84
CA GLU A 200 2.05 -0.42 3.16
C GLU A 200 1.72 -1.37 2.00
N SER A 201 2.43 -2.49 1.96
CA SER A 201 2.54 -3.39 0.80
C SER A 201 1.57 -4.58 0.89
N HIS A 202 0.37 -4.31 1.41
CA HIS A 202 -0.77 -5.23 1.29
C HIS A 202 -1.12 -5.45 -0.19
N ALA A 203 -1.71 -6.61 -0.49
CA ALA A 203 -2.04 -6.99 -1.87
C ALA A 203 -2.89 -5.94 -2.62
N GLN A 204 -3.77 -5.22 -1.92
CA GLN A 204 -4.59 -4.16 -2.53
C GLN A 204 -3.78 -2.95 -3.03
N ASN A 205 -2.57 -2.72 -2.52
CA ASN A 205 -1.69 -1.60 -2.86
C ASN A 205 -0.62 -1.98 -3.89
N MET A 206 -0.65 -3.22 -4.38
CA MET A 206 0.32 -3.75 -5.34
C MET A 206 -0.39 -4.29 -6.59
N MET A 207 0.26 -4.15 -7.74
CA MET A 207 -0.13 -4.77 -9.00
C MET A 207 1.06 -5.52 -9.61
N LEU A 208 0.81 -6.72 -10.12
CA LEU A 208 1.79 -7.48 -10.88
C LEU A 208 1.66 -7.06 -12.35
N ILE A 209 2.75 -6.58 -12.92
CA ILE A 209 2.88 -6.38 -14.36
C ILE A 209 3.49 -7.66 -14.92
N HIS A 210 2.90 -8.17 -16.00
CA HIS A 210 3.31 -9.42 -16.62
C HIS A 210 3.23 -9.36 -18.14
N GLU A 211 4.00 -10.21 -18.80
CA GLU A 211 3.89 -10.48 -20.23
C GLU A 211 3.27 -11.88 -20.41
N ASN A 212 2.02 -11.94 -20.89
CA ASN A 212 1.28 -13.20 -21.04
C ASN A 212 1.26 -14.10 -19.79
N GLY A 213 1.28 -13.50 -18.60
CA GLY A 213 1.29 -14.18 -17.31
C GLY A 213 2.66 -14.45 -16.71
N TRP A 214 3.75 -14.20 -17.45
CA TRP A 214 5.10 -14.26 -16.88
C TRP A 214 5.39 -12.99 -16.05
N PRO A 215 5.72 -13.08 -14.76
CA PRO A 215 5.96 -11.91 -13.91
C PRO A 215 7.18 -11.11 -14.38
N THR A 216 7.03 -9.80 -14.63
CA THR A 216 8.13 -8.94 -15.11
C THR A 216 8.52 -7.87 -14.10
N ARG A 217 7.54 -7.13 -13.56
CA ARG A 217 7.78 -6.07 -12.58
C ARG A 217 6.53 -5.81 -11.72
N ILE A 218 6.65 -4.95 -10.72
CA ILE A 218 5.52 -4.56 -9.87
C ILE A 218 5.18 -3.08 -10.03
N ALA A 219 3.92 -2.75 -9.76
CA ALA A 219 3.48 -1.38 -9.50
C ALA A 219 2.97 -1.24 -8.06
N LEU A 220 3.36 -0.16 -7.39
CA LEU A 220 2.90 0.23 -6.07
C LEU A 220 2.00 1.46 -6.18
N LYS A 221 1.07 1.61 -5.24
CA LYS A 221 0.15 2.75 -5.18
C LYS A 221 -0.27 3.05 -3.73
N ASP A 222 -1.04 4.13 -3.55
CA ASP A 222 -1.59 4.57 -2.25
C ASP A 222 -0.53 5.09 -1.26
N PHE A 223 0.38 5.98 -1.73
CA PHE A 223 1.52 6.46 -0.93
C PHE A 223 1.21 7.56 0.10
N HIS A 224 0.19 8.40 -0.13
CA HIS A 224 -0.20 9.53 0.74
C HIS A 224 -0.32 9.23 2.24
N ASP A 225 -0.53 7.97 2.62
CA ASP A 225 -0.56 7.47 4.02
C ASP A 225 0.13 6.10 4.15
N GLY A 226 0.78 5.62 3.08
CA GLY A 226 1.24 4.24 2.91
C GLY A 226 2.75 4.08 2.89
N VAL A 227 3.48 5.04 3.47
CA VAL A 227 4.95 5.05 3.53
C VAL A 227 5.38 5.16 4.98
N ARG A 228 6.47 4.49 5.35
CA ARG A 228 7.10 4.63 6.66
C ARG A 228 8.61 4.69 6.56
N PHE A 229 9.24 5.60 7.31
CA PHE A 229 10.69 5.71 7.40
C PHE A 229 11.15 6.30 8.73
N LYS A 230 12.43 6.09 9.04
CA LYS A 230 13.17 6.82 10.08
C LYS A 230 14.20 7.68 9.38
N ARG A 231 14.17 9.00 9.64
CA ARG A 231 14.94 9.99 8.86
C ARG A 231 16.45 9.73 8.84
N GLU A 232 16.99 9.20 9.94
CA GLU A 232 18.42 8.89 10.09
C GLU A 232 18.91 7.76 9.18
N HIS A 233 17.99 6.90 8.71
CA HIS A 233 18.30 5.70 7.90
C HIS A 233 17.99 5.88 6.42
N LEU A 234 17.52 7.08 6.02
CA LEU A 234 17.27 7.41 4.63
C LEU A 234 18.58 7.52 3.84
N SER A 235 18.57 7.05 2.60
CA SER A 235 19.68 7.31 1.69
C SER A 235 19.82 8.81 1.40
N GLU A 236 20.96 9.22 0.85
CA GLU A 236 21.18 10.60 0.41
C GLU A 236 20.06 11.09 -0.54
N ALA A 237 19.74 10.30 -1.57
CA ALA A 237 18.65 10.56 -2.51
C ALA A 237 17.28 10.72 -1.83
N ALA A 238 17.05 10.05 -0.70
CA ALA A 238 15.78 10.06 0.01
C ALA A 238 15.71 11.12 1.14
N SER A 239 16.84 11.71 1.54
CA SER A 239 16.94 12.58 2.72
C SER A 239 16.15 13.91 2.61
N HIS A 240 15.83 14.35 1.40
CA HIS A 240 15.19 15.63 1.11
C HIS A 240 13.66 15.54 1.02
N LEU A 241 13.01 15.17 2.12
CA LEU A 241 11.54 15.17 2.24
C LEU A 241 11.07 16.09 3.37
N THR A 242 10.18 17.01 3.04
CA THR A 242 9.44 17.86 3.99
C THR A 242 7.95 17.65 3.79
N LEU A 243 7.26 17.14 4.81
CA LEU A 243 5.82 16.88 4.76
C LEU A 243 5.06 17.80 5.73
N LYS A 244 3.79 18.03 5.44
CA LYS A 244 2.89 18.65 6.40
C LYS A 244 2.67 17.71 7.59
N PRO A 245 2.81 18.19 8.84
CA PRO A 245 2.62 17.34 10.00
C PRO A 245 1.17 16.89 10.14
N MET A 246 0.98 15.67 10.64
CA MET A 246 -0.33 15.16 11.02
C MET A 246 -0.90 16.01 12.17
N PRO A 247 -2.16 16.49 12.08
CA PRO A 247 -2.82 17.20 13.16
C PRO A 247 -2.97 16.36 14.43
N GLU A 248 -2.76 16.95 15.60
CA GLU A 248 -2.91 16.27 16.91
C GLU A 248 -4.29 15.65 17.13
N ALA A 249 -5.35 16.26 16.59
CA ALA A 249 -6.69 15.69 16.64
C ALA A 249 -6.81 14.37 15.86
N HIS A 250 -6.06 14.22 14.76
CA HIS A 250 -6.03 12.98 13.98
C HIS A 250 -5.25 11.89 14.69
N LYS A 251 -4.10 12.21 15.29
CA LYS A 251 -3.30 11.30 16.13
C LYS A 251 -4.12 10.61 17.23
N LYS A 252 -5.04 11.34 17.85
CA LYS A 252 -5.92 10.81 18.91
C LYS A 252 -6.96 9.80 18.41
N VAL A 253 -7.32 9.88 17.13
CA VAL A 253 -8.33 9.01 16.51
C VAL A 253 -7.67 7.81 15.82
N ASN A 254 -6.46 8.00 15.29
CA ASN A 254 -5.68 6.95 14.64
C ASN A 254 -4.21 7.14 14.96
N SER A 255 -3.75 6.61 16.10
CA SER A 255 -2.36 6.72 16.53
C SER A 255 -1.36 6.04 15.59
N ASN A 256 -1.85 5.18 14.68
CA ASN A 256 -1.03 4.35 13.80
C ASN A 256 -0.85 4.96 12.39
N SER A 257 -1.51 6.09 12.09
CA SER A 257 -1.36 6.81 10.81
C SER A 257 -0.20 7.79 10.92
N PHE A 258 1.03 7.31 10.79
CA PHE A 258 2.24 8.14 10.75
C PHE A 258 3.20 7.63 9.67
N ILE A 259 3.93 8.57 9.09
CA ILE A 259 4.92 8.31 8.02
C ILE A 259 6.35 8.30 8.59
N GLU A 260 6.68 9.25 9.46
CA GLU A 260 8.00 9.35 10.09
C GLU A 260 7.96 8.81 11.52
N THR A 261 8.96 8.01 11.90
CA THR A 261 9.09 7.39 13.23
C THR A 261 10.54 7.43 13.72
N ASP A 262 10.72 7.50 15.04
CA ASP A 262 12.03 7.40 15.69
C ASP A 262 12.42 5.93 16.00
N ASP A 263 11.46 5.01 15.90
CA ASP A 263 11.66 3.57 16.12
C ASP A 263 11.81 2.83 14.78
N GLU A 264 13.03 2.35 14.50
CA GLU A 264 13.36 1.60 13.28
C GLU A 264 12.63 0.26 13.17
N ARG A 265 12.26 -0.35 14.30
CA ARG A 265 11.47 -1.59 14.31
C ARG A 265 10.10 -1.39 13.67
N LEU A 266 9.48 -0.23 13.88
CA LEU A 266 8.19 0.10 13.27
C LEU A 266 8.29 0.27 11.74
N VAL A 267 9.47 0.57 11.20
CA VAL A 267 9.73 0.62 9.75
C VAL A 267 9.87 -0.80 9.20
N ARG A 268 10.75 -1.61 9.81
CA ARG A 268 10.95 -3.01 9.43
C ARG A 268 9.65 -3.81 9.53
N ASP A 269 8.97 -3.71 10.66
CA ASP A 269 7.75 -4.47 10.95
C ASP A 269 6.59 -4.01 10.07
N PHE A 270 6.61 -2.77 9.55
CA PHE A 270 5.64 -2.35 8.54
C PHE A 270 5.76 -3.14 7.24
N LEU A 271 7.00 -3.43 6.80
CA LEU A 271 7.20 -4.32 5.67
C LEU A 271 6.86 -5.76 6.03
N HIS A 272 7.32 -6.27 7.18
CA HIS A 272 7.02 -7.65 7.57
C HIS A 272 5.53 -7.94 7.68
N ASP A 273 4.79 -7.12 8.43
CA ASP A 273 3.36 -7.32 8.66
C ASP A 273 2.59 -7.23 7.33
N ALA A 274 2.78 -6.13 6.59
CA ALA A 274 2.00 -5.88 5.39
C ALA A 274 2.37 -6.77 4.20
N PHE A 275 3.68 -6.96 3.95
CA PHE A 275 4.18 -7.67 2.77
C PHE A 275 4.38 -9.15 3.04
N PHE A 276 5.24 -9.51 4.00
CA PHE A 276 5.58 -10.92 4.19
C PHE A 276 4.45 -11.70 4.85
N PHE A 277 3.89 -11.18 5.95
CA PHE A 277 2.91 -11.89 6.78
C PHE A 277 1.51 -11.91 6.17
N ILE A 278 0.99 -10.77 5.69
CA ILE A 278 -0.38 -10.71 5.15
C ILE A 278 -0.45 -11.05 3.66
N ASN A 279 0.53 -10.63 2.85
CA ASN A 279 0.44 -10.71 1.39
C ASN A 279 1.15 -11.95 0.82
N ILE A 280 2.47 -12.07 1.04
CA ILE A 280 3.27 -13.17 0.50
C ILE A 280 2.90 -14.51 1.15
N ALA A 281 2.64 -14.56 2.47
CA ALA A 281 2.23 -15.80 3.13
C ALA A 281 0.93 -16.36 2.54
N GLU A 282 -0.08 -15.53 2.27
CA GLU A 282 -1.34 -15.97 1.64
C GLU A 282 -1.09 -16.56 0.24
N ILE A 283 -0.16 -15.98 -0.53
CA ILE A 283 0.23 -16.52 -1.83
C ILE A 283 0.96 -17.87 -1.68
N ILE A 284 1.91 -17.97 -0.75
CA ILE A 284 2.65 -19.21 -0.48
C ILE A 284 1.70 -20.35 -0.08
N LEU A 285 0.79 -20.08 0.86
CA LEU A 285 -0.24 -21.04 1.30
C LEU A 285 -1.19 -21.43 0.16
N PHE A 286 -1.55 -20.47 -0.70
CA PHE A 286 -2.35 -20.75 -1.88
C PHE A 286 -1.61 -21.66 -2.88
N ILE A 287 -0.34 -21.37 -3.16
CA ILE A 287 0.50 -22.15 -4.08
C ILE A 287 0.73 -23.56 -3.55
N GLU A 288 0.97 -23.72 -2.24
CA GLU A 288 1.08 -25.03 -1.60
C GLU A 288 -0.20 -25.84 -1.79
N LYS A 289 -1.35 -25.24 -1.44
CA LYS A 289 -2.65 -25.90 -1.51
C LYS A 289 -3.04 -26.32 -2.93
N GLN A 290 -2.75 -25.48 -3.93
CA GLN A 290 -3.21 -25.70 -5.31
C GLN A 290 -2.21 -26.49 -6.17
N TYR A 291 -0.91 -26.33 -5.90
CA TYR A 291 0.15 -26.86 -6.78
C TYR A 291 1.18 -27.73 -6.05
N GLY A 292 1.04 -27.93 -4.74
CA GLY A 292 1.85 -28.88 -3.97
C GLY A 292 3.31 -28.47 -3.76
N ILE A 293 3.62 -27.17 -3.84
CA ILE A 293 4.94 -26.66 -3.48
C ILE A 293 4.93 -26.36 -1.98
N ASP A 294 5.75 -27.10 -1.23
CA ASP A 294 5.89 -26.97 0.22
C ASP A 294 6.14 -25.52 0.68
N GLU A 295 5.48 -25.11 1.76
CA GLU A 295 5.62 -23.77 2.34
C GLU A 295 7.07 -23.45 2.74
N GLU A 296 7.76 -24.37 3.42
CA GLU A 296 9.13 -24.18 3.89
C GLU A 296 10.09 -23.94 2.73
N LEU A 297 9.96 -24.73 1.65
CA LEU A 297 10.74 -24.57 0.43
C LEU A 297 10.51 -23.20 -0.22
N GLN A 298 9.27 -22.70 -0.24
CA GLN A 298 8.98 -21.37 -0.79
C GLN A 298 9.63 -20.27 0.06
N TRP A 299 9.56 -20.35 1.39
CA TRP A 299 10.25 -19.41 2.28
C TRP A 299 11.78 -19.49 2.16
N GLN A 300 12.35 -20.66 1.89
CA GLN A 300 13.77 -20.79 1.55
C GLN A 300 14.13 -20.03 0.26
N TRP A 301 13.26 -20.01 -0.75
CA TRP A 301 13.47 -19.17 -1.94
C TRP A 301 13.40 -17.69 -1.61
N VAL A 302 12.45 -17.26 -0.77
CA VAL A 302 12.37 -15.87 -0.28
C VAL A 302 13.66 -15.47 0.43
N LYS A 303 14.13 -16.31 1.35
CA LYS A 303 15.40 -16.11 2.06
C LYS A 303 16.57 -15.99 1.09
N GLY A 304 16.69 -16.90 0.12
CA GLY A 304 17.74 -16.86 -0.89
C GLY A 304 17.72 -15.60 -1.75
N ILE A 305 16.55 -15.02 -2.03
CA ILE A 305 16.43 -13.73 -2.73
C ILE A 305 17.01 -12.59 -1.88
N ILE A 306 16.73 -12.59 -0.57
CA ILE A 306 17.22 -11.57 0.36
C ILE A 306 18.74 -11.70 0.55
N GLU A 307 19.25 -12.92 0.75
CA GLU A 307 20.69 -13.19 0.89
C GLU A 307 21.46 -12.80 -0.38
N ALA A 308 20.95 -13.17 -1.57
CA ALA A 308 21.56 -12.77 -2.84
C ALA A 308 21.57 -11.24 -3.04
N TYR A 309 20.57 -10.52 -2.53
CA TYR A 309 20.57 -9.07 -2.53
C TYR A 309 21.64 -8.50 -1.59
N GLN A 310 21.76 -9.05 -0.37
CA GLN A 310 22.80 -8.65 0.58
C GLN A 310 24.22 -8.89 0.03
N GLU A 311 24.43 -9.98 -0.70
CA GLU A 311 25.70 -10.27 -1.39
C GLU A 311 25.98 -9.29 -2.54
N ALA A 312 24.94 -8.84 -3.25
CA ALA A 312 25.08 -7.88 -4.36
C ALA A 312 25.35 -6.44 -3.88
N PHE A 313 24.86 -6.07 -2.68
CA PHE A 313 25.02 -4.74 -2.08
C PHE A 313 25.59 -4.82 -0.65
N PRO A 314 26.82 -5.34 -0.44
CA PRO A 314 27.33 -5.68 0.89
C PRO A 314 27.58 -4.47 1.80
N GLU A 315 27.67 -3.26 1.25
CA GLU A 315 28.04 -2.02 1.97
C GLU A 315 26.89 -1.31 2.70
N LEU A 316 25.65 -1.82 2.63
CA LEU A 316 24.50 -1.14 3.22
C LEU A 316 24.45 -1.31 4.75
N ASN A 317 24.57 -0.22 5.49
CA ASN A 317 24.44 -0.22 6.95
C ASN A 317 23.04 -0.64 7.42
N ASN A 318 22.02 -0.40 6.60
CA ASN A 318 20.62 -0.65 6.94
C ASN A 318 20.29 -2.14 7.19
N TYR A 319 21.15 -3.09 6.83
CA TYR A 319 20.97 -4.49 7.21
C TYR A 319 20.88 -4.68 8.73
N GLN A 320 21.68 -3.92 9.50
CA GLN A 320 21.67 -4.01 10.96
C GLN A 320 20.44 -3.34 11.59
N HIS A 321 19.85 -2.36 10.90
CA HIS A 321 18.69 -1.60 11.39
C HIS A 321 17.36 -2.28 11.04
N PHE A 322 17.34 -3.01 9.93
CA PHE A 322 16.15 -3.67 9.41
C PHE A 322 16.39 -5.16 9.18
N ASP A 323 16.87 -5.87 10.20
CA ASP A 323 17.12 -7.31 10.12
C ASP A 323 15.81 -8.09 9.84
N LEU A 324 15.65 -8.58 8.61
CA LEU A 324 14.48 -9.34 8.18
C LEU A 324 14.53 -10.82 8.62
N PHE A 325 15.64 -11.25 9.22
CA PHE A 325 15.86 -12.60 9.72
C PHE A 325 15.71 -12.72 11.24
N GLU A 326 15.19 -11.69 11.92
CA GLU A 326 14.85 -11.85 13.33
C GLU A 326 13.88 -13.02 13.53
N PRO A 327 14.02 -13.83 14.60
CA PRO A 327 13.16 -15.00 14.81
C PRO A 327 11.67 -14.69 14.96
N THR A 328 11.34 -13.46 15.37
CA THR A 328 9.97 -13.02 15.61
C THR A 328 9.73 -11.63 15.08
N ILE A 329 8.52 -11.35 14.62
CA ILE A 329 8.08 -10.03 14.17
C ILE A 329 6.87 -9.56 14.96
N GLN A 330 6.68 -8.24 15.06
CA GLN A 330 5.47 -7.67 15.64
C GLN A 330 4.38 -7.58 14.59
N VAL A 331 3.21 -8.15 14.91
CA VAL A 331 2.03 -8.10 14.05
C VAL A 331 0.88 -7.43 14.79
N GLU A 332 0.15 -6.59 14.07
CA GLU A 332 -0.99 -5.89 14.62
C GLU A 332 -2.18 -6.83 14.92
N LYS A 333 -2.78 -6.69 16.10
CA LYS A 333 -4.00 -7.41 16.50
C LYS A 333 -5.25 -6.74 15.91
N LEU A 334 -5.40 -6.82 14.58
CA LEU A 334 -6.48 -6.15 13.84
C LEU A 334 -7.89 -6.48 14.38
N THR A 335 -8.15 -7.74 14.74
CA THR A 335 -9.45 -8.15 15.32
C THR A 335 -9.65 -7.56 16.72
N THR A 336 -8.63 -7.59 17.57
CA THR A 336 -8.71 -7.05 18.94
C THR A 336 -8.96 -5.54 18.94
N ARG A 337 -8.35 -4.79 18.02
CA ARG A 337 -8.62 -3.34 17.83
C ARG A 337 -10.10 -3.04 17.55
N ARG A 338 -10.85 -3.99 16.98
CA ARG A 338 -12.29 -3.84 16.70
C ARG A 338 -13.17 -4.16 17.90
N LEU A 339 -12.65 -4.94 18.86
CA LEU A 339 -13.39 -5.39 20.04
C LEU A 339 -13.13 -4.50 21.26
N LEU A 340 -11.99 -3.82 21.30
CA LEU A 340 -11.55 -2.97 22.42
C LEU A 340 -11.38 -1.52 21.97
N SER A 341 -11.21 -0.60 22.92
CA SER A 341 -10.89 0.79 22.60
C SER A 341 -9.54 0.89 21.88
N ASP A 342 -9.52 1.68 20.80
CA ASP A 342 -8.35 1.96 19.98
C ASP A 342 -7.54 3.12 20.57
N SER A 343 -7.03 2.91 21.79
CA SER A 343 -6.33 3.93 22.60
C SER A 343 -4.83 3.67 22.74
N GLU A 344 -4.34 2.54 22.25
CA GLU A 344 -2.95 2.10 22.35
C GLU A 344 -2.61 1.19 21.17
N LEU A 345 -1.32 1.10 20.84
CA LEU A 345 -0.82 0.16 19.83
C LEU A 345 -1.03 -1.28 20.33
N ARG A 346 -1.75 -2.11 19.57
CA ARG A 346 -2.06 -3.50 19.93
C ARG A 346 -1.28 -4.46 19.06
N ILE A 347 -0.14 -4.93 19.55
CA ILE A 347 0.76 -5.86 18.86
C ILE A 347 0.84 -7.22 19.58
N HIS A 348 1.30 -8.23 18.86
CA HIS A 348 1.82 -9.49 19.39
C HIS A 348 3.03 -9.92 18.58
N HIS A 349 3.86 -10.78 19.18
CA HIS A 349 4.96 -11.43 18.50
C HIS A 349 4.50 -12.74 17.87
N VAL A 350 4.88 -12.93 16.61
CA VAL A 350 4.70 -14.18 15.87
C VAL A 350 6.03 -14.66 15.31
N THR A 351 6.16 -15.97 15.12
CA THR A 351 7.33 -16.58 14.48
C THR A 351 7.51 -16.04 13.07
N ASN A 352 8.74 -15.64 12.73
CA ASN A 352 9.12 -15.21 11.39
C ASN A 352 9.70 -16.40 10.61
N PRO A 353 9.05 -16.87 9.54
CA PRO A 353 9.54 -18.02 8.77
C PRO A 353 10.94 -17.77 8.15
N LEU A 354 11.31 -16.50 7.90
CA LEU A 354 12.63 -16.13 7.40
C LEU A 354 13.73 -16.31 8.47
N GLY A 355 13.40 -16.09 9.74
CA GLY A 355 14.35 -16.13 10.85
C GLY A 355 14.56 -17.51 11.47
N VAL A 356 13.53 -18.36 11.47
CA VAL A 356 13.60 -19.67 12.17
C VAL A 356 13.95 -20.86 11.27
N GLY A 357 14.02 -20.69 9.95
CA GLY A 357 14.43 -21.76 9.03
C GLY A 357 13.54 -23.01 9.09
N GLY A 358 12.21 -22.83 9.13
CA GLY A 358 11.26 -23.95 9.12
C GLY A 358 11.05 -24.68 10.46
N ILE A 359 11.56 -24.15 11.58
CA ILE A 359 11.31 -24.77 12.88
C ILE A 359 9.83 -24.61 13.26
N ASN A 360 9.13 -25.75 13.33
CA ASN A 360 7.69 -25.99 13.54
C ASN A 360 7.04 -25.42 14.83
N ASP A 361 7.69 -24.51 15.56
CA ASP A 361 7.06 -23.87 16.72
C ASP A 361 6.46 -22.51 16.29
N ALA A 362 5.48 -22.56 15.38
CA ALA A 362 4.57 -21.46 15.13
C ALA A 362 3.65 -21.29 16.35
N THR A 363 4.19 -20.73 17.42
CA THR A 363 3.41 -20.30 18.57
C THR A 363 3.46 -18.80 18.64
N THR A 364 2.27 -18.19 18.74
CA THR A 364 2.12 -16.88 19.36
C THR A 364 2.86 -16.94 20.68
N ILE A 365 4.01 -16.28 20.78
CA ILE A 365 4.74 -16.26 22.04
C ILE A 365 3.91 -15.36 22.96
N SER A 366 3.25 -15.95 23.95
CA SER A 366 2.55 -15.15 24.95
C SER A 366 3.60 -14.40 25.75
N GLU A 367 3.64 -13.09 25.62
CA GLU A 367 4.36 -12.26 26.58
C GLU A 367 3.71 -12.44 27.96
N THR A 368 4.51 -12.89 28.92
CA THR A 368 4.21 -12.82 30.36
C THR A 368 4.22 -11.39 30.85
#